data_AF-A0AAD9NFW8-F1
#
_entry.id   AF-A0AAD9NFW8-F1
#
_cell.length_a   1.000
_cell.length_b   1.000
_cell.length_c   1.000
_cell.angle_alpha   90.00
_cell.angle_beta   90.00
_cell.angle_gamma   90.00
#
_symmetry.space_group_name_H-M   'P 1'
#
loop_
_entity.id
_entity.type
_entity.pdbx_description
1 polymer ?
#
loop_
_entity_poly.entity_id
_entity_poly.type
_entity_poly.pdbx_seq_one_letter_code
_entity_poly.pdbx_strand_id
1 'polypeptide(L)'
;MGNTHQAQKSRLEADALQPEDTQIDMYEWGYGKERGPDTWWMFFPAGSGNLQSPINISPEEAEFSPEEVATYPLKVEYSSGEGSKIVWNTGYTLQIEVRARNGLY
;
A
#
# COMPACT_ATOMS: atom_id res chain seq x y z
N MET A 1 14.41 0.38 -10.27
CA MET A 1 15.54 0.54 -9.32
C MET A 1 15.62 2.01 -8.94
N GLY A 2 15.02 2.39 -7.81
CA GLY A 2 15.02 3.78 -7.36
C GLY A 2 14.28 3.80 -6.04
N ASN A 3 15.02 4.02 -4.95
CA ASN A 3 14.57 4.29 -3.57
C ASN A 3 15.72 4.07 -2.56
N THR A 4 16.89 3.57 -2.97
CA THR A 4 17.96 3.15 -2.06
C THR A 4 18.49 4.28 -1.18
N HIS A 5 18.78 5.47 -1.71
CA HIS A 5 19.37 6.55 -0.91
C HIS A 5 18.39 7.14 0.12
N GLN A 6 17.13 7.33 -0.26
CA GLN A 6 16.11 7.90 0.64
C GLN A 6 15.67 6.88 1.68
N ALA A 7 15.51 5.60 1.30
CA ALA A 7 15.25 4.52 2.24
C ALA A 7 16.40 4.32 3.23
N GLN A 8 17.66 4.45 2.78
CA GLN A 8 18.84 4.40 3.66
C GLN A 8 18.84 5.56 4.67
N LYS A 9 18.50 6.78 4.24
CA LYS A 9 18.41 7.93 5.14
C LYS A 9 17.30 7.74 6.19
N SER A 10 16.10 7.35 5.77
CA SER A 10 14.99 7.09 6.69
C SER A 10 15.32 5.95 7.65
N ARG A 11 16.08 4.93 7.20
CA ARG A 11 16.55 3.85 8.07
C ARG A 11 17.54 4.33 9.14
N LEU A 12 18.50 5.18 8.77
CA LEU A 12 19.44 5.77 9.73
C LEU A 12 18.74 6.65 10.76
N GLU A 13 17.73 7.42 10.33
CA GLU A 13 16.90 8.23 11.24
C GLU A 13 16.06 7.35 12.17
N ALA A 14 15.53 6.24 11.69
CA ALA A 14 14.78 5.29 12.50
C ALA A 14 15.65 4.56 13.54
N ASP A 15 16.82 4.08 13.13
CA ASP A 15 17.77 3.40 14.02
C ASP A 15 18.27 4.35 15.14
N ALA A 16 18.35 5.66 14.87
CA ALA A 16 18.71 6.68 15.87
C ALA A 16 17.59 6.98 16.90
N LEU A 17 16.35 6.55 16.63
CA LEU A 17 15.18 6.81 17.47
C LEU A 17 14.75 5.60 18.32
N GLN A 18 15.35 4.42 18.13
CA GLN A 18 14.97 3.22 18.88
C GLN A 18 15.61 3.17 20.28
N PRO A 19 14.82 3.03 21.36
CA PRO A 19 15.34 2.67 22.68
C PRO A 19 15.86 1.23 22.68
N GLU A 20 16.96 0.98 23.37
CA GLU A 20 17.76 -0.25 23.27
C GLU A 20 17.08 -1.54 23.79
N ASP A 21 15.86 -1.46 24.35
CA ASP A 21 15.22 -2.54 25.11
C ASP A 21 13.79 -2.94 24.69
N THR A 22 13.29 -2.54 23.53
CA THR A 22 11.93 -2.95 23.12
C THR A 22 11.91 -4.26 22.33
N GLN A 23 11.67 -5.36 23.04
CA GLN A 23 11.23 -6.67 22.52
C GLN A 23 9.79 -6.58 21.97
N ILE A 24 9.55 -5.62 21.06
CA ILE A 24 8.32 -5.46 20.31
C ILE A 24 8.60 -6.03 18.93
N ASP A 25 7.66 -6.79 18.36
CA ASP A 25 7.79 -7.25 16.98
C ASP A 25 8.00 -6.03 16.08
N MET A 26 9.23 -5.89 15.58
CA MET A 26 9.77 -4.68 14.95
C MET A 26 9.00 -4.26 13.69
N TYR A 27 8.05 -5.08 13.24
CA TYR A 27 7.24 -4.87 12.04
C TYR A 27 5.74 -4.78 12.33
N GLU A 28 5.33 -4.65 13.59
CA GLU A 28 3.92 -4.45 13.92
C GLU A 28 3.48 -3.00 13.59
N TRP A 29 2.43 -2.86 12.79
CA TRP A 29 1.85 -1.58 12.39
C TRP A 29 0.34 -1.57 12.61
N GLY A 30 -0.28 -0.40 12.62
CA GLY A 30 -1.73 -0.25 12.70
C GLY A 30 -2.17 1.18 12.45
N TYR A 31 -3.33 1.55 12.99
CA TYR A 31 -3.90 2.90 12.89
C TYR A 31 -4.06 3.59 14.25
N GLY A 32 -3.57 2.96 15.33
CA GLY A 32 -3.54 3.55 16.66
C GLY A 32 -2.43 4.60 16.80
N LYS A 33 -2.49 5.40 17.86
CA LYS A 33 -1.58 6.53 18.09
C LYS A 33 -0.09 6.18 18.02
N GLU A 34 0.30 5.01 18.53
CA GLU A 34 1.72 4.63 18.66
C GLU A 34 2.29 3.98 17.40
N ARG A 35 1.45 3.28 16.64
CA ARG A 35 1.85 2.47 15.46
C ARG A 35 1.14 2.90 14.18
N GLY A 36 0.68 4.14 14.16
CA GLY A 36 -0.12 4.73 13.08
C GLY A 36 0.71 5.14 11.87
N PRO A 37 0.06 5.63 10.80
CA PRO A 37 0.71 6.09 9.58
C PRO A 37 1.89 7.04 9.81
N ASP A 38 1.80 7.91 10.82
CA ASP A 38 2.84 8.88 11.19
C ASP A 38 4.16 8.23 11.63
N THR A 39 4.14 6.95 12.04
CA THR A 39 5.32 6.19 12.49
C THR A 39 5.72 5.05 11.56
N TRP A 40 4.92 4.73 10.53
CA TRP A 40 5.21 3.60 9.61
C TRP A 40 6.57 3.73 8.93
N TRP A 41 6.97 4.94 8.54
CA TRP A 41 8.23 5.18 7.82
C TRP A 41 9.49 4.76 8.61
N MET A 42 9.39 4.69 9.94
CA MET A 42 10.49 4.27 10.81
C MET A 42 10.85 2.80 10.57
N PHE A 43 9.84 1.95 10.35
CA PHE A 43 10.03 0.51 10.17
C PHE A 43 9.91 0.09 8.69
N PHE A 44 9.18 0.87 7.91
CA PHE A 44 8.91 0.69 6.49
C PHE A 44 9.35 1.94 5.72
N PRO A 45 10.65 2.09 5.37
CA PRO A 45 11.18 3.31 4.75
C PRO A 45 10.44 3.76 3.48
N ALA A 46 9.83 2.82 2.76
CA ALA A 46 8.96 3.09 1.62
C ALA A 46 7.80 4.06 1.96
N GLY A 47 7.33 4.09 3.21
CA GLY A 47 6.31 5.01 3.72
C GLY A 47 6.70 6.50 3.66
N SER A 48 7.97 6.81 3.42
CA SER A 48 8.50 8.18 3.26
C SER A 48 8.89 8.53 1.81
N GLY A 49 8.45 7.73 0.83
CA GLY A 49 8.75 7.97 -0.59
C GLY A 49 7.97 9.15 -1.20
N ASN A 50 8.40 9.60 -2.38
CA ASN A 50 7.75 10.74 -3.07
C ASN A 50 6.51 10.36 -3.88
N LEU A 51 6.22 9.06 -4.03
CA LEU A 51 5.09 8.51 -4.79
C LEU A 51 4.18 7.69 -3.86
N GLN A 52 3.83 8.25 -2.70
CA GLN A 52 2.93 7.63 -1.74
C GLN A 52 1.46 7.91 -2.08
N SER A 53 0.60 7.00 -1.63
CA SER A 53 -0.86 7.10 -1.71
C SER A 53 -1.45 6.99 -0.31
N PRO A 54 -2.66 7.55 -0.05
CA PRO A 54 -3.49 8.32 -0.97
C PRO A 54 -2.95 9.75 -1.20
N ILE A 55 -3.45 10.40 -2.25
CA ILE A 55 -3.26 11.84 -2.51
C ILE A 55 -4.62 12.55 -2.56
N ASN A 56 -4.62 13.86 -2.34
CA ASN A 56 -5.77 14.69 -2.65
C ASN A 56 -5.82 14.93 -4.17
N ILE A 57 -6.88 14.46 -4.83
CA ILE A 57 -7.06 14.67 -6.28
C ILE A 57 -7.72 16.05 -6.48
N SER A 58 -6.98 16.97 -7.10
CA SER A 58 -7.51 18.28 -7.53
C SER A 58 -8.03 18.16 -8.98
N PRO A 59 -9.35 18.23 -9.22
CA PRO A 59 -9.89 18.09 -10.59
C PRO A 59 -9.40 19.19 -11.55
N GLU A 60 -9.05 20.37 -11.03
CA GLU A 60 -8.51 21.49 -11.82
C GLU A 60 -7.08 21.23 -12.31
N GLU A 61 -6.33 20.37 -11.61
CA GLU A 61 -4.96 19.98 -11.97
C GLU A 61 -4.93 18.66 -12.77
N ALA A 62 -6.07 17.99 -12.93
CA ALA A 62 -6.16 16.74 -13.67
C ALA A 62 -6.05 16.99 -15.18
N GLU A 63 -5.00 16.46 -15.80
CA GLU A 63 -4.82 16.53 -17.24
C GLU A 63 -5.74 15.52 -17.94
N PHE A 64 -6.62 16.01 -18.82
CA PHE A 64 -7.46 15.15 -19.65
C PHE A 64 -6.69 14.69 -20.89
N SER A 65 -6.52 13.38 -21.03
CA SER A 65 -5.90 12.73 -22.21
C SER A 65 -6.96 12.03 -23.08
N PRO A 66 -7.66 12.74 -23.98
CA PRO A 66 -8.76 12.17 -24.76
C PRO A 66 -8.34 11.01 -25.66
N GLU A 67 -7.14 11.04 -26.24
CA GLU A 67 -6.65 9.96 -27.11
C GLU A 67 -6.42 8.66 -26.33
N GLU A 68 -5.82 8.74 -25.14
CA GLU A 68 -5.57 7.59 -24.28
C GLU A 68 -6.88 6.97 -23.77
N VAL A 69 -7.80 7.81 -23.27
CA VAL A 69 -9.10 7.38 -22.76
C VAL A 69 -9.95 6.73 -23.86
N ALA A 70 -9.90 7.26 -25.09
CA ALA A 70 -10.64 6.73 -26.22
C ALA A 70 -10.03 5.44 -26.79
N THR A 71 -8.69 5.34 -26.80
CA THR A 71 -7.98 4.20 -27.41
C THR A 71 -7.92 3.01 -26.48
N TYR A 72 -7.79 3.24 -25.17
CA TYR A 72 -7.66 2.19 -24.16
C TYR A 72 -8.70 2.37 -23.04
N PRO A 73 -9.99 2.21 -23.34
CA PRO A 73 -11.01 2.28 -22.30
C PRO A 73 -10.78 1.18 -21.28
N LEU A 74 -10.78 1.55 -19.98
CA LEU A 74 -10.74 0.58 -18.90
C LEU A 74 -11.99 -0.30 -18.97
N LYS A 75 -11.81 -1.55 -19.39
CA LYS A 75 -12.85 -2.58 -19.41
C LYS A 75 -12.53 -3.61 -18.35
N VAL A 76 -13.47 -3.78 -17.41
CA VAL A 76 -13.32 -4.75 -16.32
C VAL A 76 -14.40 -5.82 -16.50
N GLU A 77 -13.98 -7.03 -16.83
CA GLU A 77 -14.86 -8.18 -17.01
C GLU A 77 -14.66 -9.16 -15.85
N TYR A 78 -15.40 -8.95 -14.77
CA TYR A 78 -15.41 -9.91 -13.67
C TYR A 78 -16.20 -11.15 -14.10
N SER A 79 -15.56 -12.32 -14.08
CA SER A 79 -16.28 -13.57 -14.27
C SER A 79 -17.27 -13.76 -13.12
N SER A 80 -18.54 -14.00 -13.42
CA SER A 80 -19.52 -14.49 -12.44
C SER A 80 -19.26 -15.96 -12.04
N GLY A 81 -18.22 -16.57 -12.60
CA GLY A 81 -17.88 -17.98 -12.49
C GLY A 81 -17.62 -18.44 -11.06
N GLU A 82 -17.82 -19.74 -10.89
CA GLU A 82 -17.87 -20.55 -9.65
C GLU A 82 -16.52 -20.64 -8.90
N GLY A 83 -15.76 -19.55 -8.87
CA GLY A 83 -14.59 -19.40 -8.01
C GLY A 83 -14.99 -19.34 -6.54
N SER A 84 -14.17 -19.90 -5.66
CA SER A 84 -14.39 -19.74 -4.23
C SER A 84 -14.07 -18.31 -3.81
N LYS A 85 -14.87 -17.80 -2.89
CA LYS A 85 -14.65 -16.51 -2.22
C LYS A 85 -14.36 -16.80 -0.77
N ILE A 86 -13.23 -16.30 -0.28
CA ILE A 86 -12.87 -16.41 1.12
C ILE A 86 -12.88 -15.01 1.71
N VAL A 87 -13.58 -14.85 2.83
CA VAL A 87 -13.67 -13.59 3.56
C VAL A 87 -12.79 -13.68 4.79
N TRP A 88 -11.89 -12.72 4.92
CA TRP A 88 -10.93 -12.62 6.02
C TRP A 88 -11.17 -11.35 6.81
N ASN A 89 -11.18 -11.46 8.14
CA ASN A 89 -10.91 -10.32 9.01
C ASN A 89 -9.42 -10.39 9.35
N THR A 90 -8.64 -9.44 8.85
CA THR A 90 -7.18 -9.43 9.04
C THR A 90 -6.76 -8.65 10.29
N GLY A 91 -7.69 -8.04 11.02
CA GLY A 91 -7.42 -7.07 12.07
C GLY A 91 -7.16 -5.64 11.54
N TYR A 92 -6.87 -5.48 10.25
CA TYR A 92 -6.64 -4.18 9.60
C TYR A 92 -7.77 -3.81 8.61
N THR A 93 -8.38 -4.82 7.99
CA THR A 93 -9.47 -4.65 7.04
C THR A 93 -10.30 -5.94 6.91
N LEU A 94 -11.43 -5.85 6.22
CA LEU A 94 -12.14 -7.01 5.69
C LEU A 94 -11.66 -7.27 4.26
N GLN A 95 -11.00 -8.41 4.05
CA GLN A 95 -10.42 -8.78 2.76
C GLN A 95 -11.21 -9.92 2.13
N ILE A 96 -11.51 -9.78 0.83
CA ILE A 96 -12.15 -10.84 0.04
C ILE A 96 -11.10 -11.37 -0.93
N GLU A 97 -10.73 -12.64 -0.75
CA GLU A 97 -9.90 -13.37 -1.71
C GLU A 97 -10.80 -14.07 -2.72
N VAL A 98 -10.62 -13.77 -4.01
CA VAL A 98 -11.33 -14.42 -5.11
C VAL A 98 -10.36 -15.38 -5.79
N ARG A 99 -10.67 -16.67 -5.81
CA ARG A 99 -9.86 -17.69 -6.48
C ARG A 99 -10.55 -18.18 -7.74
N ALA A 100 -9.90 -18.03 -8.88
CA ALA A 100 -10.34 -18.67 -10.12
C ALA A 100 -10.21 -20.19 -9.99
N ARG A 101 -11.17 -20.95 -10.53
CA ARG A 101 -11.24 -22.41 -10.38
C ARG A 101 -10.03 -23.16 -10.98
N ASN A 102 -9.29 -22.54 -11.90
CA ASN A 102 -8.24 -23.21 -12.69
C ASN A 102 -6.85 -22.54 -12.68
N GLY A 103 -6.56 -21.60 -11.75
CA GLY A 103 -5.19 -21.10 -11.52
C GLY A 103 -4.47 -20.42 -12.71
N LEU A 104 -5.17 -20.11 -13.81
CA LEU A 104 -4.62 -19.40 -14.96
C LEU A 104 -5.29 -18.03 -15.08
N TYR A 105 -4.45 -16.99 -15.10
CA TYR A 105 -4.76 -15.66 -15.62
C TYR A 105 -4.21 -15.58 -17.04
#